data_AF-A0A352UPQ6-F1
#
_entry.id   AF-A0A352UPQ6-F1
#
_cell.length_a   1.000
_cell.length_b   1.000
_cell.length_c   1.000
_cell.angle_alpha   90.00
_cell.angle_beta   90.00
_cell.angle_gamma   90.00
#
_symmetry.space_group_name_H-M   'P 1'
#
loop_
_entity.id
_entity.type
_entity.pdbx_description
1 polymer ?
#
loop_
_entity_poly.entity_id
_entity_poly.type
_entity_poly.pdbx_seq_one_letter_code
_entity_poly.pdbx_strand_id
1 'polypeptide(L)'
;MVHRKRDELAWRILRGILGGWIRRKFNFDAEPVEADGPYLVLANHATDWDALLVAMSFKPQMYYVTSEHIFRWGLAWKIINWLTHPIARLKGATAADTVMTVMRRMKKGSNVAIFADGNRTWDGKTGHILPSTGKLAKSCGGGLITYRLEGGYFTNPRWA
;
A
#
# COMPACT_ATOMS: atom_id res chain seq x y z
N MET A 1 8.44 -15.14 -9.23
CA MET A 1 7.68 -13.90 -9.43
C MET A 1 8.36 -13.23 -10.62
N VAL A 2 7.78 -13.38 -11.81
CA VAL A 2 8.49 -13.15 -13.08
C VAL A 2 8.84 -11.67 -13.32
N HIS A 3 8.23 -10.74 -12.57
CA HIS A 3 8.29 -9.30 -12.87
C HIS A 3 8.95 -8.42 -11.79
N ARG A 4 9.48 -8.98 -10.69
CA ARG A 4 9.95 -8.18 -9.54
C ARG A 4 10.96 -7.09 -9.92
N LYS A 5 12.01 -7.45 -10.69
CA LYS A 5 13.03 -6.51 -11.16
C LYS A 5 12.45 -5.39 -12.05
N ARG A 6 11.43 -5.73 -12.86
CA ARG A 6 10.74 -4.75 -13.72
C ARG A 6 9.95 -3.77 -12.86
N ASP A 7 9.21 -4.27 -11.88
CA ASP A 7 8.41 -3.43 -10.99
C ASP A 7 9.30 -2.52 -10.14
N GLU A 8 10.45 -3.02 -9.66
CA GLU A 8 11.47 -2.22 -8.98
C GLU A 8 12.01 -1.09 -9.87
N LEU A 9 12.34 -1.39 -11.13
CA LEU A 9 12.80 -0.38 -12.08
C LEU A 9 11.70 0.64 -12.41
N ALA A 10 10.48 0.17 -12.67
CA ALA A 10 9.33 1.00 -12.95
C ALA A 10 9.04 1.95 -11.77
N TRP A 11 9.06 1.43 -10.54
CA TRP A 11 8.90 2.24 -9.34
C TRP A 11 9.98 3.30 -9.21
N ARG A 12 11.25 2.96 -9.44
CA ARG A 12 12.36 3.94 -9.39
C ARG A 12 12.13 5.10 -10.35
N ILE A 13 11.65 4.82 -11.57
CA ILE A 13 11.34 5.83 -12.58
C ILE A 13 10.10 6.65 -12.16
N LEU A 14 9.00 5.98 -11.79
CA LEU A 14 7.75 6.63 -11.38
C LEU A 14 7.95 7.54 -10.18
N ARG A 15 8.70 7.10 -9.17
CA ARG A 15 9.03 7.89 -7.98
C ARG A 15 9.79 9.17 -8.34
N GLY A 16 10.73 9.09 -9.28
CA GLY A 16 11.46 10.26 -9.79
C GLY A 16 10.56 11.26 -10.52
N ILE A 17 9.67 10.77 -11.38
CA ILE A 17 8.75 11.60 -12.17
C ILE A 17 7.65 12.21 -11.30
N LEU A 18 7.00 11.40 -10.47
CA LEU A 18 5.84 11.80 -9.67
C LEU A 18 6.23 12.57 -8.41
N GLY A 19 7.46 12.42 -7.90
CA GLY A 19 7.85 13.01 -6.61
C GLY A 19 7.67 14.52 -6.54
N GLY A 20 8.13 15.25 -7.55
CA GLY A 20 7.96 16.71 -7.59
C GLY A 20 6.50 17.15 -7.72
N TRP A 21 5.69 16.38 -8.45
CA TRP A 21 4.26 16.66 -8.61
C TRP A 21 3.48 16.36 -7.32
N ILE A 22 3.75 15.24 -6.65
CA ILE A 22 3.12 14.85 -5.38
C ILE A 22 3.42 15.88 -4.30
N ARG A 23 4.70 16.27 -4.14
CA ARG A 23 5.11 17.30 -3.17
C ARG A 23 4.34 18.61 -3.37
N ARG A 24 4.23 19.07 -4.63
CA ARG A 24 3.50 20.32 -4.95
C ARG A 24 1.99 20.21 -4.79
N LYS A 25 1.38 19.11 -5.26
CA LYS A 25 -0.08 18.95 -5.25
C LYS A 25 -0.64 18.76 -3.84
N PHE A 26 0.06 18.00 -3.01
CA PHE A 26 -0.44 17.60 -1.69
C PHE A 26 0.26 18.31 -0.54
N ASN A 27 1.19 19.24 -0.82
CA ASN A 27 2.12 19.77 0.17
C ASN A 27 2.77 18.63 0.99
N PHE A 28 3.16 17.56 0.28
CA PHE A 28 3.53 16.30 0.90
C PHE A 28 4.98 16.34 1.36
N ASP A 29 5.18 16.07 2.64
CA ASP A 29 6.47 15.75 3.23
C ASP A 29 6.44 14.35 3.83
N ALA A 30 7.59 13.68 3.82
CA ALA A 30 7.69 12.29 4.23
C ALA A 30 9.01 12.00 4.91
N GLU A 31 8.93 11.34 6.06
CA GLU A 31 10.10 10.73 6.68
C GLU A 31 10.55 9.54 5.84
N PRO A 32 11.80 9.54 5.34
CA PRO A 32 12.32 8.43 4.55
C PRO A 32 12.50 7.20 5.43
N VAL A 33 12.03 6.06 4.95
CA VAL A 33 12.21 4.79 5.65
C VAL A 33 13.31 3.97 4.99
N GLU A 34 14.32 3.61 5.78
CA GLU A 34 15.40 2.70 5.40
C GLU A 34 15.29 1.44 6.25
N ALA A 35 15.10 0.30 5.58
CA ALA A 35 14.96 -0.99 6.22
C ALA A 35 15.56 -2.08 5.34
N ASP A 36 16.26 -3.00 5.96
CA ASP A 36 16.87 -4.15 5.30
C ASP A 36 15.91 -5.34 5.24
N GLY A 37 16.01 -6.10 4.15
CA GLY A 37 15.21 -7.29 3.93
C GLY A 37 13.71 -7.00 3.67
N PRO A 38 12.88 -8.06 3.57
CA PRO A 38 11.45 -7.90 3.34
C PRO A 38 10.71 -7.44 4.60
N TYR A 39 9.84 -6.45 4.44
CA TYR A 39 9.01 -5.92 5.52
C TYR A 39 7.52 -5.80 5.16
N LEU A 40 6.69 -5.86 6.19
CA LEU A 40 5.28 -5.51 6.16
C LEU A 40 5.11 -4.08 6.67
N VAL A 41 4.51 -3.21 5.86
CA VAL A 41 4.10 -1.87 6.28
C VAL A 41 2.64 -1.89 6.69
N LEU A 42 2.34 -1.38 7.88
CA LEU A 42 0.98 -1.11 8.36
C LEU A 42 0.76 0.40 8.38
N ALA A 43 -0.20 0.89 7.60
CA ALA A 43 -0.56 2.30 7.57
C ALA A 43 -2.03 2.55 7.89
N ASN A 44 -2.35 3.76 8.33
CA ASN A 44 -3.73 4.24 8.40
C ASN A 44 -4.24 4.60 6.98
N HIS A 45 -5.56 4.68 6.83
CA HIS A 45 -6.19 4.92 5.53
C HIS A 45 -7.25 6.02 5.62
N ALA A 46 -7.03 7.12 4.92
CA ALA A 46 -7.91 8.26 4.80
C ALA A 46 -8.39 8.52 3.37
N THR A 47 -7.53 8.35 2.36
CA THR A 47 -7.79 8.78 0.97
C THR A 47 -7.47 7.67 -0.04
N ASP A 48 -7.96 7.80 -1.28
CA ASP A 48 -7.56 6.88 -2.36
C ASP A 48 -6.09 7.08 -2.80
N TRP A 49 -5.45 8.18 -2.40
CA TRP A 49 -4.05 8.51 -2.70
C TRP A 49 -3.05 7.85 -1.75
N ASP A 50 -3.51 7.34 -0.61
CA ASP A 50 -2.63 6.88 0.47
C ASP A 50 -1.62 5.83 0.02
N ALA A 51 -2.00 4.92 -0.86
CA ALA A 51 -1.09 3.88 -1.36
C ALA A 51 0.09 4.52 -2.11
N LEU A 52 -0.18 5.55 -2.91
CA LEU A 52 0.86 6.28 -3.62
C LEU A 52 1.69 7.15 -2.66
N LEU A 53 1.05 7.85 -1.73
CA LEU A 53 1.74 8.71 -0.75
C LEU A 53 2.67 7.91 0.15
N VAL A 54 2.19 6.80 0.73
CA VAL A 54 3.03 5.87 1.49
C VAL A 54 4.13 5.33 0.60
N ALA A 55 3.85 4.95 -0.66
CA ALA A 55 4.88 4.43 -1.55
C ALA A 55 6.04 5.41 -1.73
N MET A 56 5.75 6.70 -1.90
CA MET A 56 6.77 7.74 -2.09
C MET A 56 7.78 7.85 -0.95
N SER A 57 7.38 7.51 0.27
CA SER A 57 8.24 7.50 1.47
C SER A 57 9.30 6.39 1.47
N PHE A 58 9.18 5.40 0.59
CA PHE A 58 10.10 4.25 0.52
C PHE A 58 10.87 4.24 -0.81
N LYS A 59 12.18 3.95 -0.72
CA LYS A 59 13.03 3.75 -1.90
C LYS A 59 12.68 2.42 -2.63
N PRO A 60 12.52 1.28 -1.94
CA PRO A 60 12.18 0.01 -2.60
C PRO A 60 10.72 -0.04 -3.04
N GLN A 61 10.43 -0.86 -4.06
CA GLN A 61 9.05 -1.11 -4.49
C GLN A 61 8.26 -1.85 -3.41
N MET A 62 6.99 -1.47 -3.26
CA MET A 62 6.04 -2.10 -2.34
C MET A 62 4.79 -2.58 -3.05
N TYR A 63 4.24 -3.69 -2.56
CA TYR A 63 3.03 -4.29 -3.09
C TYR A 63 1.87 -4.07 -2.13
N TYR A 64 0.78 -3.48 -2.62
CA TYR A 64 -0.37 -3.12 -1.79
C TYR A 64 -1.50 -4.12 -1.91
N VAL A 65 -2.21 -4.35 -0.80
CA VAL A 65 -3.52 -5.01 -0.83
C VAL A 65 -4.57 -3.98 -1.28
N THR A 66 -5.33 -4.30 -2.33
CA THR A 66 -6.36 -3.43 -2.90
C THR A 66 -7.73 -4.10 -2.88
N SER A 67 -8.79 -3.30 -2.74
CA SER A 67 -10.16 -3.75 -2.97
C SER A 67 -10.51 -3.75 -4.47
N GLU A 68 -11.57 -4.48 -4.83
CA GLU A 68 -12.10 -4.54 -6.20
C GLU A 68 -12.59 -3.21 -6.76
N HIS A 69 -12.88 -2.22 -5.90
CA HIS A 69 -13.38 -0.93 -6.35
C HIS A 69 -12.46 -0.27 -7.38
N ILE A 70 -11.14 -0.39 -7.19
CA ILE A 70 -10.13 0.17 -8.09
C ILE A 70 -10.20 -0.48 -9.49
N PHE A 71 -10.70 -1.71 -9.60
CA PHE A 71 -10.78 -2.41 -10.89
C PHE A 71 -11.75 -1.73 -11.85
N ARG A 72 -12.68 -0.94 -11.33
CA ARG A 72 -13.67 -0.18 -12.09
C ARG A 72 -13.11 1.10 -12.72
N TRP A 73 -11.84 1.44 -12.46
CA TRP A 73 -11.22 2.65 -13.01
C TRP A 73 -10.74 2.51 -14.48
N GLY A 74 -11.12 1.44 -15.17
CA GLY A 74 -10.89 1.26 -16.61
C GLY A 74 -9.40 1.25 -16.98
N LEU A 75 -8.96 2.21 -17.80
CA LEU A 75 -7.57 2.29 -18.25
C LEU A 75 -6.60 2.54 -17.09
N ALA A 76 -6.99 3.33 -16.10
CA ALA A 76 -6.15 3.60 -14.94
C ALA A 76 -5.83 2.31 -14.16
N TRP A 77 -6.82 1.41 -14.01
CA TRP A 77 -6.60 0.09 -13.42
C TRP A 77 -5.58 -0.73 -14.21
N LYS A 78 -5.70 -0.78 -15.54
CA LYS A 78 -4.75 -1.54 -16.38
C LYS A 78 -3.31 -1.08 -16.18
N ILE A 79 -3.11 0.24 -16.10
CA ILE A 79 -1.80 0.85 -15.86
C ILE A 79 -1.29 0.50 -14.46
N ILE A 80 -2.10 0.72 -13.41
CA ILE A 80 -1.73 0.41 -12.02
C ILE A 80 -1.38 -1.07 -11.88
N ASN A 81 -2.24 -1.96 -12.38
CA ASN A 81 -2.05 -3.40 -12.30
C ASN A 81 -0.76 -3.85 -13.00
N TRP A 82 -0.46 -3.27 -14.17
CA TRP A 82 0.76 -3.57 -14.90
C TRP A 82 2.02 -3.04 -14.19
N LEU A 83 1.97 -1.88 -13.55
CA LEU A 83 3.13 -1.27 -12.90
C LEU A 83 3.41 -1.84 -11.50
N THR A 84 2.36 -2.17 -10.73
CA THR A 84 2.49 -2.44 -9.29
C THR A 84 1.99 -3.81 -8.88
N HIS A 85 1.30 -4.56 -9.75
CA HIS A 85 0.72 -5.89 -9.45
C HIS A 85 0.10 -5.99 -8.05
N PRO A 86 -0.93 -5.18 -7.73
CA PRO A 86 -1.50 -5.13 -6.40
C PRO A 86 -2.14 -6.49 -6.03
N ILE A 87 -2.19 -6.77 -4.73
CA ILE A 87 -2.79 -7.98 -4.17
C ILE A 87 -4.29 -7.74 -4.04
N ALA A 88 -5.07 -8.33 -4.94
CA ALA A 88 -6.53 -8.20 -4.95
C ALA A 88 -7.15 -8.84 -3.70
N ARG A 89 -8.03 -8.09 -3.03
CA ARG A 89 -9.01 -8.60 -2.07
C ARG A 89 -10.38 -8.60 -2.73
N LEU A 90 -10.82 -9.79 -3.17
CA LEU A 90 -12.09 -9.98 -3.87
C LEU A 90 -13.27 -10.04 -2.90
N LYS A 91 -14.43 -9.52 -3.30
CA LYS A 91 -15.66 -9.59 -2.51
C LYS A 91 -16.19 -11.02 -2.55
N GLY A 92 -16.34 -11.64 -1.39
CA GLY A 92 -16.76 -13.05 -1.28
C GLY A 92 -15.61 -14.06 -1.31
N ALA A 93 -14.38 -13.66 -1.66
CA ALA A 93 -13.20 -14.48 -1.39
C ALA A 93 -12.86 -14.48 0.10
N THR A 94 -12.22 -15.54 0.58
CA THR A 94 -11.83 -15.62 1.98
C THR A 94 -10.72 -14.63 2.28
N ALA A 95 -10.75 -14.02 3.47
CA ALA A 95 -9.63 -13.19 3.92
C ALA A 95 -8.30 -13.98 3.99
N ALA A 96 -8.38 -15.31 4.10
CA ALA A 96 -7.23 -16.20 4.14
C ALA A 96 -6.45 -16.22 2.82
N ASP A 97 -7.10 -16.14 1.66
CA ASP A 97 -6.42 -16.17 0.35
C ASP A 97 -5.52 -14.95 0.14
N THR A 98 -6.01 -13.78 0.53
CA THR A 98 -5.22 -12.54 0.52
C THR A 98 -4.04 -12.64 1.48
N VAL A 99 -4.26 -13.14 2.70
CA VAL A 99 -3.22 -13.34 3.72
C VAL A 99 -2.13 -14.29 3.22
N MET A 100 -2.51 -15.44 2.65
CA MET A 100 -1.55 -16.40 2.08
C MET A 100 -0.75 -15.78 0.94
N THR A 101 -1.37 -14.94 0.11
CA THR A 101 -0.69 -14.23 -0.97
C THR A 101 0.33 -13.23 -0.43
N VAL A 102 -0.03 -12.46 0.59
CA VAL A 102 0.89 -11.55 1.30
C VAL A 102 2.10 -12.32 1.84
N MET A 103 1.85 -13.37 2.63
CA MET A 103 2.93 -14.19 3.21
C MET A 103 3.85 -14.79 2.13
N ARG A 104 3.26 -15.30 1.03
CA ARG A 104 4.03 -15.86 -0.09
C ARG A 104 4.88 -14.80 -0.79
N ARG A 105 4.43 -13.55 -0.89
CA ARG A 105 5.22 -12.45 -1.46
C ARG A 105 6.37 -12.06 -0.53
N MET A 106 6.09 -11.89 0.75
CA MET A 106 7.12 -11.57 1.75
C MET A 106 8.21 -12.63 1.82
N LYS A 107 7.84 -13.92 1.85
CA LYS A 107 8.81 -15.04 1.83
C LYS A 107 9.71 -15.04 0.58
N LYS A 108 9.28 -14.41 -0.51
CA LYS A 108 10.05 -14.25 -1.76
C LYS A 108 10.87 -12.95 -1.80
N GLY A 109 10.98 -12.25 -0.68
CA GLY A 109 11.77 -11.02 -0.55
C GLY A 109 11.05 -9.76 -1.07
N SER A 110 9.72 -9.76 -1.14
CA SER A 110 8.95 -8.57 -1.54
C SER A 110 8.42 -7.81 -0.33
N ASN A 111 8.50 -6.49 -0.39
CA ASN A 111 7.86 -5.61 0.59
C ASN A 111 6.37 -5.51 0.32
N VAL A 112 5.56 -5.58 1.38
CA VAL A 112 4.11 -5.51 1.28
C VAL A 112 3.59 -4.42 2.19
N ALA A 113 2.63 -3.65 1.72
CA ALA A 113 1.95 -2.65 2.52
C ALA A 113 0.45 -2.98 2.59
N ILE A 114 -0.11 -2.86 3.80
CA ILE A 114 -1.55 -2.96 4.02
C ILE A 114 -2.02 -1.81 4.88
N PHE A 115 -3.28 -1.43 4.68
CA PHE A 115 -3.95 -0.50 5.55
C PHE A 115 -4.55 -1.24 6.74
N ALA A 116 -4.15 -0.87 7.95
CA ALA A 116 -4.39 -1.66 9.18
C ALA A 116 -5.89 -1.88 9.45
N ASP A 117 -6.70 -0.87 9.16
CA ASP A 117 -8.15 -0.86 9.36
C ASP A 117 -8.92 -1.58 8.23
N GLY A 118 -8.23 -1.83 7.11
CA GLY A 118 -8.79 -2.43 5.90
C GLY A 118 -9.78 -1.56 5.14
N ASN A 119 -10.08 -0.35 5.61
CA ASN A 119 -11.01 0.60 5.01
C ASN A 119 -10.53 2.04 5.20
N ARG A 120 -10.91 2.94 4.28
CA ARG A 120 -10.76 4.38 4.50
C ARG A 120 -11.63 4.83 5.68
N THR A 121 -11.08 5.69 6.52
CA THR A 121 -11.79 6.34 7.61
C THR A 121 -12.99 7.17 7.11
N TRP A 122 -13.98 7.33 7.98
CA TRP A 122 -15.14 8.20 7.76
C TRP A 122 -14.98 9.57 8.43
N ASP A 123 -14.25 9.63 9.54
CA ASP A 123 -14.16 10.79 10.44
C ASP A 123 -12.72 11.31 10.62
N GLY A 124 -11.77 10.73 9.89
CA GLY A 124 -10.35 11.10 9.94
C GLY A 124 -9.54 10.32 10.98
N LYS A 125 -10.19 9.46 11.77
CA LYS A 125 -9.52 8.64 12.78
C LYS A 125 -9.23 7.24 12.24
N THR A 126 -8.11 6.67 12.67
CA THR A 126 -7.81 5.24 12.45
C THR A 126 -8.93 4.43 13.09
N GLY A 127 -9.54 3.56 12.30
CA GLY A 127 -10.62 2.67 12.72
C GLY A 127 -10.13 1.50 13.56
N HIS A 128 -11.00 0.52 13.73
CA HIS A 128 -10.66 -0.69 14.46
C HIS A 128 -9.71 -1.58 13.65
N ILE A 129 -8.50 -1.79 14.18
CA ILE A 129 -7.52 -2.72 13.61
C ILE A 129 -7.93 -4.15 13.97
N LEU A 130 -8.21 -4.96 12.94
CA LEU A 130 -8.65 -6.33 13.13
C LEU A 130 -7.55 -7.19 13.80
N PRO A 131 -7.89 -8.09 14.74
CA PRO A 131 -6.91 -9.04 15.30
C PRO A 131 -6.20 -9.90 14.25
N SER A 132 -6.83 -10.14 13.10
CA SER A 132 -6.22 -10.84 11.97
C SER A 132 -5.05 -10.07 11.34
N THR A 133 -5.08 -8.73 11.35
CA THR A 133 -3.96 -7.88 10.92
C THR A 133 -2.74 -8.11 11.83
N GLY A 134 -2.96 -8.18 13.14
CA GLY A 134 -1.90 -8.50 14.11
C GLY A 134 -1.36 -9.93 13.95
N LYS A 135 -2.25 -10.92 13.72
CA LYS A 135 -1.84 -12.30 13.43
C LYS A 135 -1.01 -12.39 12.15
N LEU A 136 -1.39 -11.66 11.10
CA LEU A 136 -0.62 -11.57 9.86
C LEU A 136 0.77 -11.01 10.14
N ALA A 137 0.87 -9.85 10.80
CA ALA A 137 2.15 -9.22 11.14
C ALA A 137 3.09 -10.18 11.88
N LYS A 138 2.56 -10.94 12.86
CA LYS A 138 3.33 -11.95 13.60
C LYS A 138 3.76 -13.15 12.73
N SER A 139 2.95 -13.53 11.74
CA SER A 139 3.17 -14.71 10.89
C SER A 139 4.03 -14.43 9.66
N CYS A 140 4.21 -13.16 9.27
CA CYS A 140 4.95 -12.78 8.07
C CYS A 140 6.45 -13.10 8.14
N GLY A 141 7.03 -13.14 9.34
CA GLY A 141 8.45 -13.46 9.58
C GLY A 141 9.46 -12.45 9.01
N GLY A 142 9.02 -11.31 8.51
CA GLY A 142 9.86 -10.19 8.06
C GLY A 142 9.80 -8.99 9.02
N GLY A 143 10.42 -7.88 8.63
CA GLY A 143 10.34 -6.63 9.40
C GLY A 143 8.90 -6.11 9.47
N LEU A 144 8.56 -5.40 10.55
CA LEU A 144 7.29 -4.69 10.70
C LEU A 144 7.56 -3.19 10.78
N ILE A 145 6.93 -2.41 9.91
CA ILE A 145 7.01 -0.95 9.92
C ILE A 145 5.59 -0.41 10.07
N THR A 146 5.37 0.45 11.07
CA THR A 146 4.15 1.23 11.17
C THR A 146 4.39 2.60 10.56
N TYR A 147 3.50 3.06 9.68
CA TYR A 147 3.65 4.35 9.00
C TYR A 147 2.34 5.13 9.08
N ARG A 148 2.41 6.40 9.50
CA ARG A 148 1.23 7.24 9.67
C ARG A 148 1.18 8.33 8.63
N LEU A 149 0.05 8.44 7.93
CA LEU A 149 -0.32 9.60 7.13
C LEU A 149 -1.16 10.57 7.96
N GLU A 150 -0.83 11.84 7.91
CA GLU A 150 -1.58 12.93 8.53
C GLU A 150 -2.05 13.94 7.47
N GLY A 151 -3.14 14.68 7.74
CA GLY A 151 -3.71 15.66 6.81
C GLY A 151 -4.53 15.09 5.63
N GLY A 152 -4.44 13.78 5.37
CA GLY A 152 -5.16 13.14 4.25
C GLY A 152 -6.68 13.33 4.31
N TYR A 153 -7.30 13.22 5.49
CA TYR A 153 -8.75 13.31 5.64
C TYR A 153 -9.33 14.64 5.13
N PHE A 154 -8.70 15.77 5.44
CA PHE A 154 -9.14 17.09 4.97
C PHE A 154 -8.76 17.39 3.51
N THR A 155 -7.95 16.52 2.90
CA THR A 155 -7.48 16.69 1.51
C THR A 155 -8.41 16.01 0.52
N ASN A 156 -8.81 14.76 0.78
CA ASN A 156 -9.71 13.99 -0.08
C ASN A 156 -10.46 12.95 0.77
N PRO A 157 -11.49 13.38 1.52
CA PRO A 157 -12.24 12.47 2.39
C PRO A 157 -13.01 11.45 1.57
N ARG A 158 -13.32 10.32 2.22
CA ARG A 158 -14.01 9.18 1.61
C ARG A 158 -15.35 9.52 0.91
N TRP A 159 -16.02 10.58 1.35
CA TRP A 159 -17.37 10.98 0.91
C TRP A 159 -17.37 12.12 -0.12
N ALA A 160 -16.20 12.65 -0.51
CA ALA A 160 -16.07 13.68 -1.52
C ALA A 160 -15.89 13.10 -2.94
#